data_AF-A0A0V0IVJ9-F1
#
_entry.id   AF-A0A0V0IVJ9-F1
#
_cell.length_a   1.000
_cell.length_b   1.000
_cell.length_c   1.000
_cell.angle_alpha   90.00
_cell.angle_beta   90.00
_cell.angle_gamma   90.00
#
_symmetry.space_group_name_H-M   'P 1'
#
loop_
_entity.id
_entity.type
_entity.pdbx_description
1 polymer ?
#
loop_
_entity_poly.entity_id
_entity_poly.type
_entity_poly.pdbx_seq_one_letter_code
_entity_poly.pdbx_strand_id
1 'polypeptide(L)'
;MSLYLLSAMNPTKRVMNQLQQLFAGFFWSKSGGDKGKHWIAWEELCYPKLEGGIGMRSLNDVSKALYSKLWWNFRTSTSLWSTYMWNKYCKKQHPMLAMSKGDSYVWKKMVEIIGEEVEHNIWWQIKSGEVSLV
;
A
#
# COMPACT_ATOMS: atom_id res chain seq x y z
N MET A 1 -1.41 -12.51 -9.27
CA MET A 1 -1.34 -11.44 -10.30
C MET A 1 -2.29 -10.27 -10.02
N SER A 2 -3.53 -10.48 -9.53
CA SER A 2 -4.51 -9.39 -9.31
C SER A 2 -4.14 -8.35 -8.23
N LEU A 3 -3.42 -8.72 -7.18
CA LEU A 3 -3.09 -7.79 -6.07
C LEU A 3 -2.13 -6.66 -6.45
N TYR A 4 -1.20 -6.90 -7.39
CA TYR A 4 -0.28 -5.87 -7.86
C TYR A 4 -0.97 -4.76 -8.67
N LEU A 5 -2.19 -5.03 -9.16
CA LEU A 5 -2.99 -4.02 -9.83
C LEU A 5 -3.39 -2.89 -8.85
N LEU A 6 -3.53 -3.21 -7.56
CA LEU A 6 -3.87 -2.22 -6.52
C LEU A 6 -2.79 -1.15 -6.38
N SER A 7 -1.51 -1.49 -6.56
CA SER A 7 -0.42 -0.50 -6.50
C SER A 7 -0.36 0.38 -7.75
N ALA A 8 -0.79 -0.13 -8.90
CA ALA A 8 -0.75 0.59 -10.17
C ALA A 8 -1.98 1.50 -10.38
N MET A 9 -3.17 1.00 -10.05
CA MET A 9 -4.43 1.68 -10.40
C MET A 9 -4.96 2.64 -9.34
N ASN A 10 -4.52 2.53 -8.08
CA ASN A 10 -5.07 3.29 -6.96
C ASN A 10 -6.62 3.36 -6.98
N PRO A 11 -7.32 2.24 -6.74
CA PRO A 11 -8.77 2.21 -6.85
C PRO A 11 -9.41 3.21 -5.89
N THR A 12 -10.52 3.83 -6.29
CA THR A 12 -11.25 4.72 -5.37
C THR A 12 -11.75 3.93 -4.16
N LYS A 13 -11.95 4.61 -3.02
CA LYS A 13 -12.49 4.00 -1.80
C LYS A 13 -13.79 3.21 -2.08
N ARG A 14 -14.62 3.70 -3.00
CA ARG A 14 -15.86 3.02 -3.42
C ARG A 14 -15.58 1.65 -4.05
N VAL A 15 -14.60 1.55 -4.95
CA VAL A 15 -14.22 0.28 -5.59
C VAL A 15 -13.64 -0.68 -4.56
N MET A 16 -12.80 -0.17 -3.65
CA MET A 16 -12.24 -0.97 -2.55
C MET A 16 -13.35 -1.56 -1.67
N ASN A 17 -14.34 -0.74 -1.30
CA ASN A 17 -15.49 -1.19 -0.50
C ASN A 17 -16.35 -2.21 -1.26
N GLN A 18 -16.55 -2.02 -2.57
CA GLN A 18 -17.26 -3.00 -3.40
C GLN A 18 -16.53 -4.34 -3.45
N LEU A 19 -15.20 -4.34 -3.57
CA LEU A 19 -14.41 -5.56 -3.53
C LEU A 19 -14.49 -6.25 -2.16
N GLN A 20 -14.44 -5.47 -1.07
CA GLN A 20 -14.64 -6.02 0.28
C GLN A 20 -16.04 -6.62 0.45
N GLN A 21 -17.08 -5.99 -0.08
CA GLN A 21 -18.44 -6.55 -0.08
C GLN A 21 -18.54 -7.84 -0.87
N LEU A 22 -17.85 -7.95 -2.02
CA LEU A 22 -17.80 -9.19 -2.79
C LEU A 22 -17.07 -10.31 -2.03
N PHE A 23 -15.96 -9.98 -1.37
CA PHE A 23 -15.23 -10.96 -0.55
C PHE A 23 -16.05 -11.41 0.66
N ALA A 24 -16.73 -10.48 1.34
CA ALA A 24 -17.62 -10.80 2.45
C ALA A 24 -18.80 -11.65 1.97
N GLY A 25 -19.42 -11.29 0.85
CA GLY A 25 -20.52 -12.05 0.26
C GLY A 25 -20.10 -13.47 -0.14
N PHE A 26 -18.90 -13.63 -0.70
CA PHE A 26 -18.32 -14.95 -0.97
C PHE A 26 -18.06 -15.75 0.31
N PHE A 27 -17.44 -15.14 1.30
CA PHE A 27 -17.08 -15.80 2.56
C PHE A 27 -18.30 -16.29 3.34
N TRP A 28 -19.37 -15.49 3.36
CA TRP A 28 -20.62 -15.84 4.02
C TRP A 28 -21.62 -16.53 3.08
N SER A 29 -21.25 -16.90 1.85
CA SER A 29 -22.18 -17.58 0.94
C SER A 29 -22.51 -18.99 1.42
N LYS A 30 -23.76 -19.42 1.21
CA LYS A 30 -24.18 -20.81 1.44
C LYS A 30 -24.00 -21.62 0.16
N SER A 31 -23.84 -22.94 0.32
CA SER A 31 -23.90 -23.87 -0.80
C SER A 31 -25.25 -23.70 -1.52
N GLY A 32 -25.22 -23.35 -2.81
CA GLY A 32 -26.41 -23.04 -3.61
C GLY A 32 -26.57 -21.57 -4.03
N GLY A 33 -25.63 -20.69 -3.66
CA GLY A 33 -25.64 -19.28 -4.12
C GLY A 33 -26.50 -18.33 -3.29
N ASP A 34 -27.12 -18.84 -2.22
CA ASP A 34 -27.87 -18.03 -1.28
C ASP A 34 -26.94 -17.18 -0.41
N LYS A 35 -27.32 -15.91 -0.20
CA LYS A 35 -26.62 -14.99 0.70
C LYS A 35 -26.76 -15.50 2.13
N GLY A 36 -25.66 -15.91 2.75
CA GLY A 36 -25.67 -16.22 4.18
C GLY A 36 -25.67 -14.94 5.03
N LYS A 37 -25.96 -15.12 6.32
CA LYS A 37 -25.98 -14.03 7.29
C LYS A 37 -24.54 -13.65 7.63
N HIS A 38 -24.22 -12.36 7.56
CA HIS A 38 -22.95 -11.84 8.05
C HIS A 38 -22.99 -11.81 9.58
N TRP A 39 -22.11 -12.59 10.23
CA TRP A 39 -22.07 -12.70 11.68
C TRP A 39 -21.17 -11.65 12.34
N ILE A 40 -20.17 -11.19 11.61
CA ILE A 40 -19.17 -10.21 12.06
C ILE A 40 -18.78 -9.32 10.88
N ALA A 41 -18.36 -8.08 11.17
CA ALA A 41 -17.96 -7.13 10.13
C ALA A 41 -16.73 -7.64 9.36
N TRP A 42 -16.60 -7.27 8.09
CA TRP A 42 -15.44 -7.69 7.30
C TRP A 42 -14.14 -7.10 7.82
N GLU A 43 -14.17 -5.85 8.32
CA GLU A 43 -12.99 -5.23 8.94
C GLU A 43 -12.55 -6.00 10.19
N GLU A 44 -13.49 -6.52 10.98
CA GLU A 44 -13.17 -7.26 12.21
C GLU A 44 -12.55 -8.63 11.92
N LEU A 45 -12.94 -9.28 10.81
CA LEU A 45 -12.28 -10.51 10.34
C LEU A 45 -10.83 -10.28 9.95
N CYS A 46 -10.47 -9.06 9.56
CA CYS A 46 -9.13 -8.72 9.13
C CYS A 46 -8.13 -8.57 10.27
N TYR A 47 -8.58 -8.44 11.52
CA TYR A 47 -7.67 -8.39 12.65
C TYR A 47 -6.87 -9.69 12.80
N PRO A 48 -5.65 -9.62 13.36
CA PRO A 48 -4.89 -10.79 13.75
C PRO A 48 -5.69 -11.73 14.67
N LYS A 49 -5.38 -13.03 14.64
CA LYS A 49 -6.01 -14.02 15.51
C LYS A 49 -5.87 -13.70 17.00
N LEU A 50 -4.76 -13.06 17.39
CA LEU A 50 -4.51 -12.62 18.75
C LEU A 50 -5.46 -11.50 19.20
N GLU A 51 -6.00 -10.73 18.26
CA GLU A 51 -6.92 -9.62 18.49
C GLU A 51 -8.39 -10.03 18.24
N GLY A 52 -8.66 -11.34 18.08
CA GLY A 52 -10.02 -11.86 17.90
C GLY A 52 -10.50 -11.92 16.45
N GLY A 53 -9.68 -11.53 15.47
CA GLY A 53 -9.99 -11.70 14.05
C GLY A 53 -9.57 -13.08 13.51
N ILE A 54 -9.74 -13.28 12.19
CA ILE A 54 -9.32 -14.53 11.51
C ILE A 54 -7.93 -14.38 10.87
N GLY A 55 -7.40 -13.15 10.80
CA GLY A 55 -6.15 -12.82 10.14
C GLY A 55 -6.27 -12.68 8.62
N MET A 56 -7.46 -12.33 8.12
CA MET A 56 -7.63 -12.00 6.70
C MET A 56 -6.95 -10.66 6.39
N ARG A 57 -6.32 -10.53 5.22
CA ARG A 57 -5.66 -9.27 4.88
C ARG A 57 -6.67 -8.24 4.38
N SER A 58 -6.74 -7.08 5.04
CA SER A 58 -7.49 -5.94 4.52
C SER A 58 -6.89 -5.47 3.20
N LEU A 59 -7.75 -5.22 2.20
CA LEU A 59 -7.31 -4.67 0.92
C LEU A 59 -6.62 -3.30 1.07
N ASN A 60 -7.06 -2.52 2.05
CA ASN A 60 -6.46 -1.22 2.35
C ASN A 60 -5.02 -1.40 2.85
N ASP A 61 -4.80 -2.34 3.75
CA ASP A 61 -3.47 -2.61 4.31
C ASP A 61 -2.54 -3.21 3.27
N VAL A 62 -3.07 -4.08 2.39
CA VAL A 62 -2.31 -4.58 1.24
C VAL A 62 -1.91 -3.45 0.30
N SER A 63 -2.83 -2.52 0.01
CA SER A 63 -2.52 -1.36 -0.82
C SER A 63 -1.43 -0.48 -0.18
N LYS A 64 -1.56 -0.17 1.12
CA LYS A 64 -0.56 0.57 1.89
C LYS A 64 0.81 -0.09 1.87
N ALA A 65 0.86 -1.40 2.14
CA ALA A 65 2.10 -2.17 2.11
C ALA A 65 2.76 -2.17 0.73
N LEU A 66 1.97 -2.27 -0.35
CA LEU A 66 2.51 -2.22 -1.71
C LEU A 66 3.08 -0.85 -2.06
N TYR A 67 2.42 0.25 -1.67
CA TYR A 67 2.96 1.60 -1.87
C TYR A 67 4.21 1.84 -1.03
N SER A 68 4.26 1.32 0.19
CA SER A 68 5.44 1.36 1.07
C SER A 68 6.62 0.62 0.43
N LYS A 69 6.38 -0.58 -0.11
CA LYS A 69 7.38 -1.33 -0.88
C LYS A 69 7.83 -0.58 -2.14
N LEU A 70 6.89 0.07 -2.83
CA LEU A 70 7.19 0.86 -4.02
C LEU A 70 8.07 2.07 -3.69
N TRP A 71 7.83 2.73 -2.55
CA TRP A 71 8.71 3.77 -2.02
C TRP A 71 10.10 3.26 -1.66
N TRP A 72 10.16 2.13 -0.95
CA TRP A 72 11.42 1.50 -0.61
C TRP A 72 12.26 1.22 -1.85
N ASN A 73 11.64 0.62 -2.87
CA ASN A 73 12.30 0.38 -4.17
C ASN A 73 12.72 1.68 -4.85
N PHE A 74 11.90 2.74 -4.78
CA PHE A 74 12.26 4.05 -5.32
C PHE A 74 13.53 4.64 -4.65
N ARG A 75 13.69 4.42 -3.34
CA ARG A 75 14.82 4.94 -2.55
C ARG A 75 16.09 4.10 -2.66
N THR A 76 15.95 2.77 -2.80
CA THR A 76 17.07 1.83 -2.70
C THR A 76 17.49 1.20 -4.02
N SER A 77 16.60 1.16 -5.02
CA SER A 77 16.87 0.50 -6.31
C SER A 77 17.45 1.48 -7.33
N THR A 78 18.34 0.97 -8.19
CA THR A 78 18.91 1.67 -9.36
C THR A 78 18.18 1.35 -10.67
N SER A 79 16.93 0.87 -10.59
CA SER A 79 16.09 0.57 -11.76
C SER A 79 15.84 1.78 -12.67
N LEU A 80 15.49 1.53 -13.94
CA LEU A 80 15.10 2.60 -14.87
C LEU A 80 13.90 3.42 -14.34
N TRP A 81 12.94 2.74 -13.69
CA TRP A 81 11.78 3.38 -13.10
C TRP A 81 12.16 4.31 -11.94
N SER A 82 13.01 3.86 -11.00
CA SER A 82 13.45 4.70 -9.89
C SER A 82 14.24 5.92 -10.38
N THR A 83 15.16 5.74 -11.34
CA THR A 83 15.90 6.84 -11.96
C THR A 83 14.99 7.85 -12.65
N TYR A 84 13.98 7.39 -13.41
CA TYR A 84 12.99 8.27 -14.03
C TYR A 84 12.19 9.06 -12.99
N MET A 85 11.70 8.39 -11.94
CA MET A 85 10.92 9.02 -10.88
C MET A 85 11.73 10.07 -10.12
N TRP A 86 13.01 9.80 -9.84
CA TRP A 86 13.93 10.76 -9.20
C TRP A 86 14.10 12.01 -10.05
N ASN A 87 14.34 11.83 -11.35
CA ASN A 87 14.52 12.96 -12.28
C ASN A 87 13.24 13.77 -12.48
N LYS A 88 12.09 13.10 -12.51
CA LYS A 88 10.78 13.74 -12.70
C LYS A 88 10.36 14.57 -11.49
N TYR A 89 10.43 13.99 -10.30
CA TYR A 89 9.82 14.57 -9.10
C TYR A 89 10.84 15.29 -8.21
N CYS A 90 12.01 14.69 -7.96
CA CYS A 90 12.88 15.16 -6.89
C CYS A 90 13.75 16.35 -7.29
N LYS A 91 14.14 16.52 -8.56
CA LYS A 91 14.90 17.71 -9.04
C LYS A 91 16.03 18.19 -8.10
N LYS A 92 16.81 17.25 -7.52
CA LYS A 92 17.88 17.47 -6.51
C LYS A 92 17.42 17.85 -5.09
N GLN A 93 16.13 17.81 -4.79
CA GLN A 93 15.55 17.95 -3.46
C GLN A 93 15.29 16.59 -2.82
N HIS A 94 15.15 16.58 -1.50
CA HIS A 94 14.72 15.39 -0.78
C HIS A 94 13.30 14.99 -1.23
N PRO A 95 13.01 13.69 -1.47
CA PRO A 95 11.71 13.24 -1.96
C PRO A 95 10.49 13.72 -1.16
N MET A 96 10.64 13.90 0.17
CA MET A 96 9.55 14.42 1.03
C MET A 96 9.25 15.91 0.81
N LEU A 97 10.22 16.67 0.29
CA LEU A 97 10.07 18.10 0.02
C LEU A 97 9.66 18.36 -1.45
N ALA A 98 9.76 17.34 -2.29
CA ALA A 98 9.50 17.40 -3.71
C ALA A 98 7.99 17.30 -4.02
N MET A 99 7.24 18.36 -3.71
CA MET A 99 5.87 18.53 -4.18
C MET A 99 5.88 19.19 -5.57
N SER A 100 5.24 18.59 -6.57
CA SER A 100 5.21 19.14 -7.92
C SER A 100 3.79 19.35 -8.46
N LYS A 101 3.61 20.40 -9.27
CA LYS A 101 2.35 20.63 -9.98
C LYS A 101 2.21 19.56 -11.07
N GLY A 102 1.09 18.84 -11.09
CA GLY A 102 0.86 17.75 -12.05
C GLY A 102 1.36 16.37 -11.61
N ASP A 103 1.45 16.12 -10.30
CA ASP A 103 1.92 14.85 -9.78
C ASP A 103 1.03 13.67 -10.20
N SER A 104 1.69 12.55 -10.53
CA SER A 104 0.98 11.31 -10.84
C SER A 104 0.27 10.82 -9.59
N TYR A 105 -0.87 10.15 -9.77
CA TYR A 105 -1.61 9.58 -8.64
C TYR A 105 -0.75 8.64 -7.80
N VAL A 106 0.10 7.83 -8.45
CA VAL A 106 1.04 6.94 -7.77
C VAL A 106 2.01 7.74 -6.88
N TRP A 107 2.60 8.83 -7.38
CA TRP A 107 3.49 9.68 -6.58
C TRP A 107 2.77 10.28 -5.37
N LYS A 108 1.56 10.83 -5.58
CA LYS A 108 0.76 11.41 -4.49
C LYS A 108 0.44 10.39 -3.40
N LYS A 109 -0.05 9.20 -3.78
CA LYS A 109 -0.38 8.15 -2.81
C LYS A 109 0.85 7.62 -2.09
N MET A 110 1.98 7.49 -2.79
CA MET A 110 3.23 7.13 -2.15
C MET A 110 3.56 8.16 -1.07
N VAL A 111 3.69 9.45 -1.42
CA VAL A 111 4.07 10.53 -0.48
C VAL A 111 3.11 10.61 0.72
N GLU A 112 1.80 10.48 0.48
CA GLU A 112 0.78 10.42 1.55
C GLU A 112 1.05 9.29 2.55
N ILE A 113 1.20 8.05 2.07
CA ILE A 113 1.41 6.88 2.93
C ILE A 113 2.75 6.96 3.67
N ILE A 114 3.79 7.49 3.02
CA ILE A 114 5.11 7.60 3.64
C ILE A 114 5.10 8.64 4.76
N GLY A 115 4.47 9.79 4.52
CA GLY A 115 4.35 10.85 5.51
C GLY A 115 3.59 10.40 6.75
N GLU A 116 2.57 9.55 6.58
CA GLU A 116 1.80 9.01 7.71
C GLU A 116 2.52 7.86 8.43
N GLU A 117 3.07 6.87 7.71
CA GLU A 117 3.39 5.56 8.31
C GLU A 117 4.83 5.06 8.09
N VAL A 118 5.58 5.57 7.11
CA VAL A 118 6.85 4.92 6.70
C VAL A 118 8.08 5.74 7.08
N GLU A 119 8.06 7.07 6.97
CA GLU A 119 9.27 7.89 7.14
C GLU A 119 9.89 7.75 8.53
N HIS A 120 9.06 7.60 9.58
CA HIS A 120 9.55 7.43 10.95
C HIS A 120 10.26 6.08 11.19
N ASN A 121 10.10 5.12 10.27
CA ASN A 121 10.70 3.79 10.34
C ASN A 121 11.91 3.64 9.42
N ILE A 122 12.30 4.69 8.68
CA ILE A 122 13.46 4.66 7.78
C ILE A 122 14.61 5.42 8.45
N TRP A 123 15.78 4.78 8.53
CA TRP A 123 16.99 5.46 9.00
C TRP A 123 18.23 5.05 8.19
N TRP A 124 19.27 5.86 8.29
CA TRP A 124 20.54 5.56 7.65
C TRP A 124 21.39 4.68 8.56
N GLN A 125 21.83 3.54 8.04
CA GLN A 125 22.86 2.74 8.68
C GLN A 125 24.20 3.03 8.01
N ILE A 126 25.11 3.61 8.79
CA ILE A 126 26.49 3.81 8.37
C ILE A 126 27.21 2.47 8.59
N LYS A 127 27.61 1.83 7.49
CA LYS A 127 28.51 0.67 7.51
C LYS A 127 29.93 1.14 7.18
N SER A 128 30.92 0.28 7.38
CA SER A 128 32.36 0.53 7.18
C SER A 128 32.69 1.05 5.77
N GLY A 129 32.53 2.36 5.57
CA GLY A 129 32.76 3.06 4.30
C GLY A 129 31.54 3.24 3.40
N GLU A 130 30.39 2.65 3.71
CA GLU A 130 29.18 2.69 2.87
C GLU A 130 27.95 3.14 3.68
N VAL A 131 27.18 4.08 3.12
CA VAL A 131 25.93 4.58 3.72
C VAL A 131 24.75 3.90 3.02
N SER A 132 23.97 3.12 3.77
CA SER A 132 22.79 2.42 3.25
C SER A 132 21.53 2.85 4.00
N LEU A 133 20.39 2.92 3.30
CA LEU A 133 19.08 3.04 3.94
C LEU A 133 18.69 1.71 4.55
N VAL A 134 18.18 1.74 5.78
CA VAL A 134 17.58 0.62 6.51
C VAL A 134 16.14 0.95 6.86
#